data_AF-A0A849WVT8-F1
#
_entry.id   AF-A0A849WVT8-F1
#
_cell.length_a   1.000
_cell.length_b   1.000
_cell.length_c   1.000
_cell.angle_alpha   90.00
_cell.angle_beta   90.00
_cell.angle_gamma   90.00
#
_symmetry.space_group_name_H-M   'P 1'
#
loop_
_entity.id
_entity.type
_entity.pdbx_description
1 polymer ?
#
loop_
_entity_poly.entity_id
_entity_poly.type
_entity_poly.pdbx_seq_one_letter_code
_entity_poly.pdbx_strand_id
1 'polypeptide(L)'
;MGTLVLFLVLFLFAVEPARAPKGGRKNLGGRTIASLQEEDFDRALHRYEVCYGVRLEASLATPERRRVCKALLVHELNASLEAPGSYLEKPLVFRCHNTSLGRRAGHAEGDEEILLQPNREQAAIHEGLSPLLRQVNVSAEADREVRDACGFVSRCQRAMGLEGLSLRQLGSCLADRDALHQRLMGDTFARLLFPRSSQGKRLLAASLLR
;
A
#
# COMPACT_ATOMS: atom_id res chain seq x y z
N MET A 1 44.69 -15.29 34.06
CA MET A 1 43.32 -15.38 34.61
C MET A 1 42.51 -14.10 34.41
N GLY A 2 42.70 -13.33 33.32
CA GLY A 2 41.99 -12.06 33.09
C GLY A 2 40.94 -12.10 31.98
N THR A 3 40.94 -13.11 31.12
CA THR A 3 40.10 -13.18 29.91
C THR A 3 38.78 -13.94 30.11
N LEU A 4 38.70 -14.82 31.11
CA LEU A 4 37.48 -15.59 31.41
C LEU A 4 36.39 -14.74 32.10
N VAL A 5 36.77 -13.72 32.85
CA VAL A 5 35.82 -12.84 33.56
C VAL A 5 35.10 -11.89 32.60
N LEU A 6 35.78 -11.44 31.54
CA LEU A 6 35.20 -10.52 30.55
C LEU A 6 34.09 -11.18 29.70
N PHE A 7 34.25 -12.46 29.36
CA PHE A 7 33.24 -13.22 28.62
C PHE A 7 31.98 -13.52 29.44
N LEU A 8 32.13 -13.74 30.76
CA LEU A 8 30.99 -14.03 31.63
C LEU A 8 30.12 -12.79 31.89
N VAL A 9 30.74 -11.60 31.95
CA VAL A 9 30.00 -10.32 32.07
C VAL A 9 29.26 -9.96 30.78
N LEU A 10 29.85 -10.25 29.60
CA LEU A 10 29.16 -10.02 28.32
C LEU A 10 27.96 -10.96 28.11
N PHE A 11 28.01 -12.20 28.60
CA PHE A 11 26.89 -13.13 28.49
C PHE A 11 25.70 -12.73 29.37
N LEU A 12 25.95 -12.12 30.53
CA LEU A 12 24.89 -11.65 31.43
C LEU A 12 24.18 -10.38 30.93
N PHE A 13 24.82 -9.57 30.08
CA PHE A 13 24.18 -8.43 29.41
C PHE A 13 23.50 -8.79 28.07
N ALA A 14 23.86 -9.92 27.46
CA ALA A 14 23.27 -10.39 26.20
C ALA A 14 22.02 -11.26 26.38
N VAL A 15 21.76 -11.77 27.58
CA VAL A 15 20.51 -12.47 27.91
C VAL A 15 19.60 -11.51 28.67
N GLU A 16 18.97 -10.59 27.93
CA GLU A 16 17.73 -10.00 28.43
C GLU A 16 16.77 -11.16 28.74
N PRO A 17 16.21 -11.25 29.96
CA PRO A 17 15.22 -12.26 30.23
C PRO A 17 14.08 -12.00 29.27
N ALA A 18 13.73 -13.01 28.46
CA ALA A 18 12.49 -13.04 27.70
C ALA A 18 11.35 -12.81 28.69
N ARG A 19 10.98 -11.53 28.87
CA ARG A 19 9.81 -11.12 29.62
C ARG A 19 8.64 -11.59 28.76
N ALA A 20 8.17 -12.79 29.07
CA ALA A 20 6.84 -13.23 28.72
C ALA A 20 5.89 -12.05 28.94
N PRO A 21 5.07 -11.64 27.96
CA PRO A 21 4.12 -10.57 28.16
C PRO A 21 3.21 -10.99 29.31
N LYS A 22 3.36 -10.31 30.45
CA LYS A 22 2.49 -10.48 31.61
C LYS A 22 1.08 -10.17 31.13
N GLY A 23 0.29 -11.22 30.94
CA GLY A 23 -1.11 -11.18 30.55
C GLY A 23 -1.93 -10.47 31.60
N GLY A 24 -1.97 -9.14 31.51
CA GLY A 24 -2.91 -8.30 32.22
C GLY A 24 -4.27 -8.40 31.54
N ARG A 25 -5.17 -9.18 32.16
CA ARG A 25 -6.61 -9.16 31.92
C ARG A 25 -7.12 -7.72 31.80
N LYS A 26 -7.55 -7.31 30.60
CA LYS A 26 -8.79 -6.57 30.29
C LYS A 26 -8.78 -6.11 28.81
N ASN A 27 -9.69 -6.69 28.02
CA ASN A 27 -10.35 -6.06 26.87
C ASN A 27 -9.51 -5.42 25.74
N LEU A 28 -8.50 -6.11 25.21
CA LEU A 28 -7.78 -5.64 24.01
C LEU A 28 -8.01 -6.47 22.74
N GLY A 29 -8.55 -7.69 22.83
CA GLY A 29 -8.68 -8.58 21.67
C GLY A 29 -9.46 -8.02 20.48
N GLY A 30 -10.54 -7.27 20.71
CA GLY A 30 -11.33 -6.68 19.61
C GLY A 30 -10.72 -5.42 18.99
N ARG A 31 -10.03 -4.59 19.80
CA ARG A 31 -9.45 -3.32 19.32
C ARG A 31 -8.13 -3.52 18.61
N THR A 32 -7.29 -4.46 19.06
CA THR A 32 -6.03 -4.80 18.39
C THR A 32 -6.27 -5.56 17.09
N ILE A 33 -7.25 -6.46 17.02
CA ILE A 33 -7.57 -7.15 15.76
C ILE A 33 -8.15 -6.18 14.74
N ALA A 34 -9.07 -5.29 15.15
CA ALA A 34 -9.62 -4.27 14.24
C ALA A 34 -8.56 -3.26 13.79
N SER A 35 -7.59 -2.89 14.63
CA SER A 35 -6.50 -1.99 14.24
C SER A 35 -5.49 -2.67 13.32
N LEU A 36 -5.12 -3.93 13.59
CA LEU A 36 -4.24 -4.72 12.71
C LEU A 36 -4.88 -4.91 11.33
N GLN A 37 -6.17 -5.23 11.29
CA GLN A 37 -6.91 -5.38 10.04
C GLN A 37 -7.00 -4.05 9.26
N GLU A 38 -7.14 -2.92 9.96
CA GLU A 38 -7.15 -1.61 9.33
C GLU A 38 -5.77 -1.25 8.75
N GLU A 39 -4.68 -1.54 9.48
CA GLU A 39 -3.30 -1.37 8.99
C GLU A 39 -3.01 -2.25 7.76
N ASP A 40 -3.57 -3.47 7.71
CA ASP A 40 -3.44 -4.35 6.55
C ASP A 40 -4.18 -3.79 5.32
N PHE A 41 -5.36 -3.20 5.51
CA PHE A 41 -6.06 -2.51 4.43
C PHE A 41 -5.31 -1.26 3.96
N ASP A 42 -4.79 -0.44 4.88
CA ASP A 42 -3.95 0.72 4.52
C ASP A 42 -2.69 0.29 3.78
N ARG A 43 -2.13 -0.85 4.19
CA ARG A 43 -0.99 -1.44 3.51
C ARG A 43 -1.30 -1.84 2.08
N ALA A 44 -2.44 -2.50 1.87
CA ALA A 44 -2.91 -2.91 0.56
C ALA A 44 -3.25 -1.69 -0.32
N LEU A 45 -3.99 -0.71 0.21
CA LEU A 45 -4.37 0.51 -0.53
C LEU A 45 -3.16 1.31 -1.00
N HIS A 46 -2.15 1.48 -0.14
CA HIS A 46 -0.91 2.12 -0.58
C HIS A 46 -0.20 1.34 -1.69
N ARG A 47 -0.23 -0.01 -1.67
CA ARG A 47 0.28 -0.80 -2.80
C ARG A 47 -0.51 -0.49 -4.06
N TYR A 48 -1.84 -0.44 -4.00
CA TYR A 48 -2.66 -0.12 -5.16
C TYR A 48 -2.45 1.31 -5.67
N GLU A 49 -2.22 2.28 -4.79
CA GLU A 49 -1.89 3.65 -5.16
C GLU A 49 -0.58 3.72 -5.93
N VAL A 50 0.47 3.09 -5.41
CA VAL A 50 1.81 3.10 -6.03
C VAL A 50 1.82 2.34 -7.36
N CYS A 51 1.15 1.19 -7.41
CA CYS A 51 1.30 0.25 -8.52
C CYS A 51 0.29 0.49 -9.63
N TYR A 52 -0.93 0.87 -9.26
CA TYR A 52 -2.09 0.98 -10.16
C TYR A 52 -2.75 2.37 -10.11
N GLY A 53 -2.23 3.31 -9.30
CA GLY A 53 -2.74 4.68 -9.25
C GLY A 53 -4.13 4.79 -8.65
N VAL A 54 -4.52 3.83 -7.82
CA VAL A 54 -5.82 3.84 -7.14
C VAL A 54 -5.70 4.50 -5.77
N ARG A 55 -6.44 5.58 -5.55
CA ARG A 55 -6.44 6.32 -4.28
C ARG A 55 -7.81 6.28 -3.63
N LEU A 56 -7.86 6.10 -2.31
CA LEU A 56 -9.07 6.23 -1.51
C LEU A 56 -9.03 7.53 -0.70
N GLU A 57 -9.97 8.43 -0.96
CA GLU A 57 -10.20 9.65 -0.18
C GLU A 57 -11.38 9.43 0.76
N ALA A 58 -11.07 9.22 2.05
CA ALA A 58 -12.06 8.96 3.09
C ALA A 58 -12.02 9.98 4.25
N SER A 59 -11.46 11.16 4.01
CA SER A 59 -11.34 12.24 5.00
C SER A 59 -12.71 12.75 5.48
N LEU A 60 -13.72 12.71 4.61
CA LEU A 60 -15.09 13.12 4.91
C LEU A 60 -15.96 12.00 5.50
N ALA A 61 -15.42 10.77 5.63
CA ALA A 61 -16.14 9.62 6.16
C ALA A 61 -15.90 9.42 7.67
N THR A 62 -16.91 8.92 8.39
CA THR A 62 -16.76 8.46 9.78
C THR A 62 -15.76 7.30 9.84
N PRO A 63 -15.15 7.03 11.00
CA PRO A 63 -14.19 5.92 11.14
C PRO A 63 -14.77 4.56 10.72
N GLU A 64 -16.00 4.26 11.10
CA GLU A 64 -16.68 3.00 10.75
C GLU A 64 -16.90 2.91 9.24
N ARG A 65 -17.37 4.00 8.65
CA ARG A 65 -17.64 4.09 7.21
C ARG A 65 -16.36 3.94 6.39
N ARG A 66 -15.29 4.60 6.82
CA ARG A 66 -13.95 4.51 6.23
C ARG A 66 -13.47 3.07 6.19
N ARG A 67 -13.61 2.32 7.29
CA ARG A 67 -13.21 0.90 7.34
C ARG A 67 -13.97 0.06 6.32
N VAL A 68 -15.27 0.27 6.20
CA VAL A 68 -16.10 -0.42 5.20
C VAL A 68 -15.63 -0.11 3.78
N CYS A 69 -15.43 1.18 3.45
CA CYS A 69 -14.91 1.59 2.14
C CYS A 69 -13.52 0.99 1.85
N LYS A 70 -12.61 1.00 2.84
CA LYS A 70 -11.28 0.38 2.72
C LYS A 70 -11.40 -1.12 2.40
N ALA A 71 -12.18 -1.85 3.20
CA ALA A 71 -12.34 -3.29 3.06
C ALA A 71 -12.94 -3.68 1.70
N LEU A 72 -14.04 -3.00 1.30
CA LEU A 72 -14.69 -3.26 0.02
C LEU A 72 -13.78 -2.93 -1.16
N LEU A 73 -13.11 -1.77 -1.13
CA LEU A 73 -12.22 -1.37 -2.21
C LEU A 73 -11.04 -2.34 -2.34
N VAL A 74 -10.39 -2.73 -1.24
CA VAL A 74 -9.30 -3.72 -1.28
C VAL A 74 -9.78 -5.06 -1.82
N HIS A 75 -10.96 -5.52 -1.40
CA HIS A 75 -11.52 -6.78 -1.87
C HIS A 75 -11.76 -6.78 -3.38
N GLU A 76 -12.42 -5.74 -3.90
CA GLU A 76 -12.72 -5.60 -5.33
C GLU A 76 -11.47 -5.38 -6.18
N LEU A 77 -10.50 -4.60 -5.69
CA LEU A 77 -9.21 -4.43 -6.37
C LEU A 77 -8.42 -5.72 -6.41
N ASN A 78 -8.45 -6.51 -5.34
CA ASN A 78 -7.79 -7.81 -5.32
C ASN A 78 -8.45 -8.73 -6.35
N ALA A 79 -9.78 -8.86 -6.35
CA ALA A 79 -10.48 -9.68 -7.33
C ALA A 79 -10.24 -9.24 -8.78
N SER A 80 -10.25 -7.92 -9.04
CA SER A 80 -10.13 -7.38 -10.41
C SER A 80 -8.70 -7.43 -10.96
N LEU A 81 -7.69 -7.31 -10.10
CA LEU A 81 -6.27 -7.27 -10.49
C LEU A 81 -5.53 -8.57 -10.15
N GLU A 82 -6.23 -9.62 -9.75
CA GLU A 82 -5.62 -10.93 -9.48
C GLU A 82 -5.17 -11.62 -10.77
N ALA A 83 -5.87 -11.42 -11.87
CA ALA A 83 -5.52 -12.06 -13.14
C ALA A 83 -4.14 -11.59 -13.66
N PRO A 84 -3.30 -12.51 -14.20
CA PRO A 84 -2.00 -12.14 -14.75
C PRO A 84 -2.11 -11.11 -15.88
N GLY A 85 -1.22 -10.11 -15.84
CA GLY A 85 -1.17 -9.04 -16.82
C GLY A 85 -2.32 -8.03 -16.74
N SER A 86 -3.14 -8.08 -15.69
CA SER A 86 -4.18 -7.09 -15.43
C SER A 86 -3.59 -5.80 -14.88
N TYR A 87 -4.00 -4.67 -15.45
CA TYR A 87 -3.61 -3.34 -15.00
C TYR A 87 -4.70 -2.31 -15.30
N LEU A 88 -4.61 -1.14 -14.66
CA LEU A 88 -5.48 -0.01 -14.96
C LEU A 88 -4.83 0.88 -16.01
N GLU A 89 -5.59 1.38 -16.98
CA GLU A 89 -5.07 2.28 -18.01
C GLU A 89 -4.81 3.71 -17.48
N LYS A 90 -5.62 4.14 -16.51
CA LYS A 90 -5.60 5.49 -15.92
C LYS A 90 -5.78 5.42 -14.39
N PRO A 91 -5.23 6.40 -13.65
CA PRO A 91 -5.41 6.49 -12.20
C PRO A 91 -6.89 6.72 -11.83
N LEU A 92 -7.28 6.22 -10.66
CA LEU A 92 -8.64 6.28 -10.13
C LEU A 92 -8.64 6.84 -8.71
N VAL A 93 -9.63 7.68 -8.41
CA VAL A 93 -9.83 8.22 -7.06
C VAL A 93 -11.22 7.85 -6.56
N PHE A 94 -11.28 7.04 -5.50
CA PHE A 94 -12.52 6.69 -4.82
C PHE A 94 -12.77 7.63 -3.65
N ARG A 95 -13.88 8.37 -3.67
CA ARG A 95 -14.30 9.25 -2.57
C ARG A 95 -15.33 8.54 -1.70
N CYS A 96 -14.99 8.27 -0.45
CA CYS A 96 -15.91 7.66 0.51
C CYS A 96 -16.67 8.74 1.29
N HIS A 97 -18.00 8.71 1.22
CA HIS A 97 -18.88 9.65 1.92
C HIS A 97 -19.77 8.94 2.95
N ASN A 98 -20.20 9.72 3.96
CA ASN A 98 -21.15 9.27 4.99
C ASN A 98 -22.59 9.25 4.52
N THR A 99 -22.93 10.07 3.53
CA THR A 99 -24.31 10.30 3.11
C THR A 99 -24.45 9.98 1.62
N SER A 100 -25.66 9.57 1.22
CA SER A 100 -26.05 9.44 -0.18
C SER A 100 -26.18 10.78 -0.90
N LEU A 101 -26.16 11.90 -0.15
CA LEU A 101 -26.26 13.27 -0.63
C LEU A 101 -24.87 13.82 -0.98
N GLY A 102 -24.17 13.15 -1.89
CA GLY A 102 -22.93 13.69 -2.45
C GLY A 102 -23.24 14.71 -3.54
N ARG A 103 -22.90 15.99 -3.32
CA ARG A 103 -22.69 16.92 -4.44
C ARG A 103 -21.53 16.34 -5.27
N ARG A 104 -21.72 16.20 -6.59
CA ARG A 104 -20.61 15.90 -7.52
C ARG A 104 -19.54 16.96 -7.31
N ALA A 105 -18.43 16.60 -6.67
CA ALA A 105 -17.27 17.46 -6.60
C ALA A 105 -16.71 17.59 -8.03
N GLY A 106 -16.36 18.83 -8.40
CA GLY A 106 -15.93 19.16 -9.76
C GLY A 106 -14.74 18.34 -10.22
N HIS A 107 -14.70 18.06 -11.53
CA HIS A 107 -13.61 17.39 -12.22
C HIS A 107 -12.26 18.02 -11.87
N ALA A 108 -11.44 17.31 -11.08
CA ALA A 108 -10.00 17.52 -11.11
C ALA A 108 -9.49 16.94 -12.44
N GLU A 109 -8.80 17.75 -13.23
CA GLU A 109 -8.20 17.34 -14.51
C GLU A 109 -7.31 16.10 -14.34
N GLY A 110 -7.68 14.98 -14.97
CA GLY A 110 -6.80 13.84 -15.26
C GLY A 110 -7.07 12.54 -14.48
N ASP A 111 -7.65 12.58 -13.28
CA ASP A 111 -7.99 11.39 -12.49
C ASP A 111 -9.50 11.14 -12.55
N GLU A 112 -9.94 9.90 -12.82
CA GLU A 112 -11.37 9.57 -12.83
C GLU A 112 -11.87 9.33 -11.39
N GLU A 113 -12.82 10.17 -10.96
CA GLU A 113 -13.31 10.19 -9.59
C GLU A 113 -14.62 9.41 -9.44
N ILE A 114 -14.67 8.48 -8.48
CA ILE A 114 -15.80 7.59 -8.21
C ILE A 114 -16.31 7.82 -6.79
N LEU A 115 -17.61 8.10 -6.66
CA LEU A 115 -18.25 8.34 -5.37
C LEU A 115 -18.78 7.04 -4.76
N LEU A 116 -18.30 6.67 -3.57
CA LEU A 116 -18.76 5.49 -2.83
C LEU A 116 -19.92 5.84 -1.89
N GLN A 117 -21.14 5.76 -2.43
CA GLN A 117 -22.36 5.98 -1.67
C GLN A 117 -22.72 4.78 -0.78
N PRO A 118 -23.34 5.00 0.40
CA PRO A 118 -23.86 3.93 1.23
C PRO A 118 -24.75 2.93 0.46
N ASN A 119 -24.44 1.64 0.60
CA ASN A 119 -25.13 0.49 -0.02
C ASN A 119 -25.02 0.40 -1.55
N ARG A 120 -24.18 1.23 -2.18
CA ARG A 120 -23.89 1.20 -3.63
C ARG A 120 -22.40 1.21 -3.93
N GLU A 121 -21.57 1.00 -2.92
CA GLU A 121 -20.12 1.06 -3.00
C GLU A 121 -19.60 -0.01 -3.95
N GLN A 122 -20.06 -1.25 -3.77
CA GLN A 122 -19.58 -2.37 -4.57
C GLN A 122 -19.89 -2.16 -6.07
N ALA A 123 -21.13 -1.78 -6.37
CA ALA A 123 -21.53 -1.44 -7.74
C ALA A 123 -20.71 -0.28 -8.30
N ALA A 124 -20.53 0.80 -7.54
CA ALA A 124 -19.73 1.95 -7.97
C ALA A 124 -18.26 1.58 -8.21
N ILE A 125 -17.68 0.71 -7.39
CA ILE A 125 -16.31 0.22 -7.56
C ILE A 125 -16.21 -0.59 -8.85
N HIS A 126 -17.12 -1.54 -9.05
CA HIS A 126 -17.11 -2.39 -10.23
C HIS A 126 -17.32 -1.57 -11.52
N GLU A 127 -18.31 -0.68 -11.54
CA GLU A 127 -18.61 0.21 -12.67
C GLU A 127 -17.42 1.10 -13.01
N GLY A 128 -16.71 1.64 -12.01
CA GLY A 128 -15.55 2.49 -12.25
C GLY A 128 -14.26 1.76 -12.61
N LEU A 129 -14.07 0.51 -12.18
CA LEU A 129 -12.91 -0.31 -12.57
C LEU A 129 -13.05 -0.88 -13.98
N SER A 130 -14.24 -1.37 -14.32
CA SER A 130 -14.47 -2.12 -15.56
C SER A 130 -14.03 -1.42 -16.86
N PRO A 131 -14.25 -0.11 -17.10
CA PRO A 131 -13.85 0.53 -18.36
C PRO A 131 -12.32 0.72 -18.47
N LEU A 132 -11.62 0.80 -17.34
CA LEU A 132 -10.19 1.08 -17.25
C LEU A 132 -9.32 -0.17 -17.10
N LEU A 133 -9.94 -1.30 -16.76
CA LEU A 133 -9.23 -2.56 -16.64
C LEU A 133 -8.77 -3.04 -18.03
N ARG A 134 -7.49 -3.33 -18.13
CA ARG A 134 -6.85 -3.91 -19.32
C ARG A 134 -6.12 -5.17 -18.91
N GLN A 135 -6.06 -6.11 -19.82
CA GLN A 135 -5.31 -7.34 -19.66
C GLN A 135 -4.36 -7.49 -20.83
N VAL A 136 -3.08 -7.72 -20.53
CA VAL A 136 -2.06 -8.07 -21.53
C VAL A 136 -1.69 -9.52 -21.33
N ASN A 137 -1.52 -10.25 -22.44
CA ASN A 137 -1.06 -11.61 -22.38
C ASN A 137 0.44 -11.64 -22.03
N VAL A 138 0.74 -11.92 -20.78
CA VAL A 138 2.10 -12.05 -20.25
C VAL A 138 2.31 -13.43 -19.64
N SER A 139 3.55 -13.89 -19.59
CA SER A 139 3.86 -15.14 -18.87
C SER A 139 3.67 -14.97 -17.36
N ALA A 140 3.45 -16.08 -16.66
CA ALA A 140 3.30 -16.07 -15.21
C ALA A 140 4.58 -15.57 -14.51
N GLU A 141 5.75 -15.78 -15.11
CA GLU A 141 7.03 -15.28 -14.60
C GLU A 141 7.11 -13.75 -14.70
N ALA A 142 6.74 -13.18 -15.86
CA ALA A 142 6.75 -11.73 -16.06
C ALA A 142 5.76 -11.02 -15.12
N ASP A 143 4.55 -11.57 -14.94
CA ASP A 143 3.57 -11.02 -13.99
C ASP A 143 4.09 -11.06 -12.55
N ARG A 144 4.77 -12.15 -12.14
CA ARG A 144 5.41 -12.25 -10.82
C ARG A 144 6.49 -11.19 -10.63
N GLU A 145 7.36 -11.00 -11.61
CA GLU A 145 8.41 -9.97 -11.57
C GLU A 145 7.82 -8.57 -11.39
N VAL A 146 6.75 -8.25 -12.13
CA VAL A 146 6.02 -6.98 -11.98
C VAL A 146 5.42 -6.85 -10.59
N ARG A 147 4.78 -7.90 -10.07
CA ARG A 147 4.17 -7.89 -8.72
C ARG A 147 5.21 -7.75 -7.62
N ASP A 148 6.38 -8.34 -7.79
CA ASP A 148 7.51 -8.29 -6.86
C ASP A 148 8.13 -6.89 -6.84
N ALA A 149 8.38 -6.31 -8.02
CA ALA A 149 8.83 -4.93 -8.17
C ALA A 149 7.83 -3.94 -7.55
N CYS A 150 6.55 -4.13 -7.83
CA CYS A 150 5.44 -3.37 -7.22
C CYS A 150 5.45 -3.47 -5.69
N GLY A 151 5.59 -4.69 -5.16
CA GLY A 151 5.68 -4.93 -3.73
C GLY A 151 6.90 -4.27 -3.09
N PHE A 152 8.04 -4.32 -3.77
CA PHE A 152 9.28 -3.69 -3.33
C PHE A 152 9.14 -2.17 -3.25
N VAL A 153 8.74 -1.50 -4.34
CA VAL A 153 8.61 -0.03 -4.37
C VAL A 153 7.61 0.45 -3.31
N SER A 154 6.47 -0.23 -3.16
CA SER A 154 5.47 0.14 -2.14
C SER A 154 6.01 0.01 -0.71
N ARG A 155 6.77 -1.04 -0.40
CA ARG A 155 7.41 -1.19 0.92
C ARG A 155 8.43 -0.07 1.17
N CYS A 156 9.25 0.24 0.17
CA CYS A 156 10.30 1.23 0.29
C CYS A 156 9.73 2.65 0.41
N GLN A 157 8.69 2.99 -0.36
CA GLN A 157 7.99 4.27 -0.22
C GLN A 157 7.38 4.44 1.16
N ARG A 158 6.73 3.41 1.70
CA ARG A 158 6.21 3.48 3.08
C ARG A 158 7.32 3.66 4.10
N ALA A 159 8.44 2.96 3.95
CA ALA A 159 9.59 3.10 4.85
C ALA A 159 10.21 4.51 4.83
N MET A 160 10.06 5.25 3.72
CA MET A 160 10.45 6.67 3.56
C MET A 160 9.37 7.65 4.03
N GLY A 161 8.14 7.18 4.28
CA GLY A 161 6.99 8.01 4.59
C GLY A 161 7.06 8.72 5.95
N LEU A 162 6.37 9.86 6.05
CA LEU A 162 6.38 10.74 7.21
C LEU A 162 5.75 10.11 8.47
N GLU A 163 4.89 9.10 8.33
CA GLU A 163 4.16 8.48 9.44
C GLU A 163 4.94 7.35 10.15
N GLY A 164 6.12 6.96 9.64
CA GLY A 164 6.89 5.88 10.25
C GLY A 164 8.17 5.55 9.50
N LEU A 165 9.18 6.40 9.64
CA LEU A 165 10.50 6.15 9.06
C LEU A 165 11.12 4.90 9.71
N SER A 166 11.36 3.88 8.88
CA SER A 166 11.97 2.62 9.34
C SER A 166 13.35 2.46 8.72
N LEU A 167 14.39 2.86 9.45
CA LEU A 167 15.79 2.74 8.99
C LEU A 167 16.18 1.31 8.61
N ARG A 168 15.62 0.30 9.29
CA ARG A 168 15.84 -1.11 8.96
C ARG A 168 15.27 -1.47 7.60
N GLN A 169 14.04 -1.05 7.31
CA GLN A 169 13.39 -1.32 6.02
C GLN A 169 14.06 -0.51 4.90
N LEU A 170 14.44 0.74 5.16
CA LEU A 170 15.22 1.54 4.22
C LEU A 170 16.57 0.91 3.91
N GLY A 171 17.28 0.41 4.93
CA GLY A 171 18.52 -0.35 4.75
C GLY A 171 18.30 -1.57 3.85
N SER A 172 17.20 -2.31 4.02
CA SER A 172 16.88 -3.43 3.12
C SER A 172 16.56 -2.99 1.68
N CYS A 173 15.92 -1.84 1.49
CA CYS A 173 15.65 -1.28 0.16
C CYS A 173 16.92 -0.85 -0.57
N LEU A 174 17.90 -0.30 0.16
CA LEU A 174 19.18 0.15 -0.40
C LEU A 174 20.17 -0.99 -0.62
N ALA A 175 20.07 -2.07 0.18
CA ALA A 175 20.92 -3.25 0.07
C ALA A 175 20.46 -4.22 -1.02
N ASP A 176 19.29 -4.00 -1.63
CA ASP A 176 18.79 -4.85 -2.69
C ASP A 176 19.69 -4.79 -3.93
N ARG A 177 19.95 -5.96 -4.53
CA ARG A 177 20.88 -6.14 -5.64
C ARG A 177 20.19 -6.32 -6.98
N ASP A 178 18.87 -6.41 -6.97
CA ASP A 178 18.10 -6.50 -8.20
C ASP A 178 18.18 -5.18 -8.99
N ALA A 179 18.56 -5.27 -10.27
CA ALA A 179 18.78 -4.10 -11.13
C ALA A 179 17.49 -3.33 -11.41
N LEU A 180 16.34 -4.03 -11.50
CA LEU A 180 15.03 -3.40 -11.66
C LEU A 180 14.66 -2.63 -10.39
N HIS A 181 14.83 -3.24 -9.22
CA HIS A 181 14.57 -2.59 -7.94
C HIS A 181 15.43 -1.33 -7.74
N GLN A 182 16.72 -1.39 -8.06
CA GLN A 182 17.62 -0.23 -7.97
C GLN A 182 17.19 0.91 -8.90
N ARG A 183 16.81 0.59 -10.15
CA ARG A 183 16.31 1.58 -11.10
C ARG A 183 15.03 2.25 -10.59
N LEU A 184 14.09 1.46 -10.07
CA LEU A 184 12.82 1.96 -9.53
C LEU A 184 13.01 2.82 -8.28
N MET A 185 13.98 2.49 -7.41
CA MET A 185 14.34 3.36 -6.29
C MET A 185 14.91 4.67 -6.78
N GLY A 186 15.80 4.65 -7.78
CA GLY A 186 16.35 5.86 -8.39
C GLY A 186 15.25 6.79 -8.90
N ASP A 187 14.29 6.27 -9.66
CA ASP A 187 13.13 7.02 -10.16
C ASP A 187 12.26 7.57 -9.02
N THR A 188 12.04 6.78 -7.97
CA THR A 188 11.25 7.18 -6.80
C THR A 188 11.94 8.31 -6.03
N PHE A 189 13.23 8.20 -5.77
CA PHE A 189 14.01 9.24 -5.11
C PHE A 189 14.10 10.51 -5.96
N ALA A 190 14.29 10.39 -7.27
CA ALA A 190 14.30 11.51 -8.18
C ALA A 190 12.96 12.29 -8.14
N ARG A 191 11.82 11.60 -8.05
CA ARG A 191 10.50 12.24 -7.89
C ARG A 191 10.34 12.98 -6.56
N LEU A 192 10.89 12.44 -5.48
CA LEU A 192 10.87 13.11 -4.17
C LEU A 192 11.74 14.39 -4.16
N LEU A 193 12.90 14.35 -4.83
CA LEU A 193 13.82 15.49 -4.92
C LEU A 193 13.37 16.54 -5.95
N PHE A 194 12.71 16.11 -7.03
CA PHE A 194 12.30 16.96 -8.15
C PHE A 194 10.80 16.78 -8.49
N PRO A 195 9.89 17.34 -7.68
CA PRO A 195 8.44 17.16 -7.85
C PRO A 195 7.84 17.82 -9.11
N ARG A 196 8.63 18.50 -9.94
CA ARG A 196 8.17 19.34 -11.07
C ARG A 196 8.08 18.65 -12.44
N SER A 197 8.45 17.39 -12.59
CA SER A 197 8.28 16.66 -13.87
C SER A 197 6.98 15.82 -13.87
N SER A 198 5.85 16.50 -13.90
CA SER A 198 4.51 15.89 -13.96
C SER A 198 4.15 15.32 -15.34
N GLN A 199 5.09 14.68 -16.05
CA GLN A 199 4.76 13.90 -17.24
C GLN A 199 4.24 12.52 -16.82
N GLY A 200 2.97 12.54 -16.40
CA GLY A 200 2.13 11.37 -16.17
C GLY A 200 2.46 10.62 -14.89
N LYS A 201 1.46 10.47 -14.00
CA LYS A 201 1.43 9.37 -13.04
C LYS A 201 1.37 8.07 -13.86
N ARG A 202 2.49 7.66 -14.48
CA ARG A 202 2.58 6.39 -15.19
C ARG A 202 2.41 5.31 -14.13
N LEU A 203 1.34 4.55 -14.31
CA LEU A 203 0.99 3.44 -13.44
C LEU A 203 2.11 2.42 -13.56
N LEU A 204 2.76 2.11 -12.43
CA LEU A 204 3.99 1.31 -12.43
C LEU A 204 3.76 -0.02 -13.14
N ALA A 205 2.65 -0.71 -12.82
CA ALA A 205 2.27 -1.96 -13.46
C ALA A 205 2.07 -1.79 -14.98
N ALA A 206 1.36 -0.74 -15.40
CA ALA A 206 1.14 -0.46 -16.83
C ALA A 206 2.46 -0.18 -17.58
N SER A 207 3.44 0.42 -16.91
CA SER A 207 4.74 0.74 -17.52
C SER A 207 5.70 -0.44 -17.61
N LEU A 208 5.55 -1.44 -16.74
CA LEU A 208 6.39 -2.63 -16.72
C LEU A 208 5.83 -3.76 -17.61
N LEU A 209 4.52 -3.73 -17.89
CA LEU A 209 3.83 -4.70 -18.75
C LEU A 209 3.80 -4.31 -20.24
N ARG A 210 4.35 -3.14 -20.61
CA ARG A 210 4.42 -2.63 -22.00
C ARG A 210 5.85 -2.68 -22.52
#